data_AF-A0A442UIR3-F1
#
_entry.id   AF-A0A442UIR3-F1
#
_cell.length_a   1.000
_cell.length_b   1.000
_cell.length_c   1.000
_cell.angle_alpha   90.00
_cell.angle_beta   90.00
_cell.angle_gamma   90.00
#
_symmetry.space_group_name_H-M   'P 1'
#
loop_
_entity.id
_entity.type
_entity.pdbx_description
1 polymer ?
#
loop_
_entity_poly.entity_id
_entity_poly.type
_entity_poly.pdbx_seq_one_letter_code
_entity_poly.pdbx_strand_id
1 'polypeptide(L)'
;MVFFQQWLAMRRQRHPMLTVEGKWIWDSWYCRDDQGLWHAFFLQADRSLGNPELRHWNVTWGLATSPDLRKWTYRGTVFRPSKTPSFDDLTIWTGCVVRNDRNSWTLFYTGTSRAEEGKIQRIGRASSTDLVHWRRQGLALERTGENAEYYEGCVPRRWKDCSLRDPWVIRDPEGSGWLMYFTARSPMPSDTNASGAIGVAHSTIL
;
A
#
# COMPACT_ATOMS: atom_id res chain seq x y z
N MET A 1 10.93 -41.68 -20.66
CA MET A 1 11.94 -40.67 -20.23
C MET A 1 11.73 -39.26 -20.82
N VAL A 2 10.87 -39.08 -21.85
CA VAL A 2 10.61 -37.78 -22.49
C VAL A 2 9.60 -36.91 -21.70
N PHE A 3 8.61 -37.54 -21.07
CA PHE A 3 7.55 -36.86 -20.30
C PHE A 3 8.08 -36.10 -19.07
N PHE A 4 9.12 -36.63 -18.39
CA PHE A 4 9.70 -36.01 -17.19
C PHE A 4 10.54 -34.76 -17.52
N GLN A 5 11.23 -34.77 -18.67
CA GLN A 5 11.98 -33.60 -19.15
C GLN A 5 11.06 -32.49 -19.68
N GLN A 6 9.95 -32.84 -20.35
CA GLN A 6 8.91 -31.87 -20.74
C GLN A 6 8.20 -31.27 -19.52
N TRP A 7 7.94 -32.06 -18.48
CA TRP A 7 7.37 -31.58 -17.21
C TRP A 7 8.31 -30.62 -16.45
N LEU A 8 9.63 -30.90 -16.44
CA LEU A 8 10.66 -30.00 -15.88
C LEU A 8 10.81 -28.70 -16.69
N ALA A 9 10.68 -28.76 -18.03
CA ALA A 9 10.69 -27.58 -18.89
C ALA A 9 9.46 -26.68 -18.67
N MET A 10 8.27 -27.27 -18.50
CA MET A 10 7.05 -26.52 -18.15
C MET A 10 7.10 -25.88 -16.76
N ARG A 11 7.76 -26.50 -15.79
CA ARG A 11 8.01 -25.89 -14.46
C ARG A 11 9.00 -24.71 -14.50
N ARG A 12 9.86 -24.64 -15.52
CA ARG A 12 10.92 -23.60 -15.64
C ARG A 12 10.49 -22.36 -16.41
N GLN A 13 9.37 -22.38 -17.13
CA GLN A 13 8.80 -21.18 -17.76
C GLN A 13 7.71 -20.54 -16.90
N ARG A 14 8.04 -20.24 -15.64
CA ARG A 14 7.30 -19.15 -14.96
C ARG A 14 7.81 -17.85 -15.56
N HIS A 15 7.19 -17.42 -16.66
CA HIS A 15 7.37 -16.05 -17.10
C HIS A 15 6.78 -15.17 -16.00
N PRO A 16 7.62 -14.44 -15.25
CA PRO A 16 7.10 -13.60 -14.19
C PRO A 16 6.21 -12.52 -14.83
N MET A 17 5.01 -12.34 -14.27
CA MET A 17 4.02 -11.40 -14.78
C MET A 17 4.59 -9.98 -14.90
N LEU A 18 5.41 -9.56 -13.93
CA LEU A 18 6.18 -8.32 -13.95
C LEU A 18 7.50 -8.54 -13.21
N THR A 19 8.60 -8.10 -13.81
CA THR A 19 9.89 -7.93 -13.13
C THR A 19 10.45 -6.57 -13.46
N VAL A 20 11.14 -5.97 -12.50
CA VAL A 20 11.88 -4.73 -12.71
C VAL A 20 13.35 -5.04 -12.42
N GLU A 21 14.20 -4.84 -13.42
CA GLU A 21 15.63 -5.10 -13.30
C GLU A 21 16.23 -4.31 -12.14
N GLY A 22 17.09 -4.96 -11.35
CA GLY A 22 17.74 -4.34 -10.21
C GLY A 22 16.82 -4.02 -9.02
N LYS A 23 15.53 -4.37 -9.04
CA LYS A 23 14.58 -4.07 -7.95
C LYS A 23 14.02 -5.33 -7.28
N TRP A 24 13.82 -5.26 -5.96
CA TRP A 24 12.81 -6.07 -5.31
C TRP A 24 11.47 -5.36 -5.49
N ILE A 25 10.43 -6.11 -5.86
CA ILE A 25 9.05 -5.62 -5.91
C ILE A 25 8.19 -6.56 -5.06
N TRP A 26 7.18 -6.01 -4.38
CA TRP A 26 6.27 -6.79 -3.55
C TRP A 26 4.83 -6.27 -3.68
N ASP A 27 4.15 -5.97 -2.58
CA ASP A 27 2.74 -5.56 -2.52
C ASP A 27 2.36 -4.65 -3.68
N SER A 28 1.23 -4.96 -4.31
CA SER A 28 0.76 -4.29 -5.53
C SER A 28 -0.72 -3.99 -5.46
N TRP A 29 -1.13 -2.86 -6.02
CA TRP A 29 -2.53 -2.47 -6.20
C TRP A 29 -2.72 -1.88 -7.60
N TYR A 30 -3.97 -1.89 -8.06
CA TYR A 30 -4.30 -1.67 -9.46
C TYR A 30 -5.43 -0.67 -9.61
N CYS A 31 -5.36 0.14 -10.65
CA CYS A 31 -6.50 0.91 -11.14
C CYS A 31 -6.51 0.90 -12.67
N ARG A 32 -7.65 1.26 -13.25
CA ARG A 32 -7.81 1.41 -14.70
C ARG A 32 -8.24 2.83 -15.00
N ASP A 33 -7.54 3.50 -15.90
CA ASP A 33 -7.88 4.87 -16.27
C ASP A 33 -9.05 4.96 -17.25
N ASP A 34 -9.47 6.19 -17.52
CA ASP A 34 -10.62 6.49 -18.39
C ASP A 34 -10.35 6.09 -19.87
N GLN A 35 -9.08 5.89 -20.27
CA GLN A 35 -8.71 5.35 -21.58
C GLN A 35 -8.64 3.81 -21.59
N GLY A 36 -8.93 3.16 -20.47
CA GLY A 36 -8.94 1.71 -20.34
C GLY A 36 -7.56 1.08 -20.13
N LEU A 37 -6.52 1.87 -19.88
CA LEU A 37 -5.18 1.38 -19.56
C LEU A 37 -5.09 1.00 -18.07
N TRP A 38 -4.51 -0.16 -17.78
CA TRP A 38 -4.25 -0.59 -16.41
C TRP A 38 -2.98 0.02 -15.88
N HIS A 39 -3.02 0.43 -14.61
CA HIS A 39 -1.89 0.92 -13.83
C HIS A 39 -1.69 -0.01 -12.64
N ALA A 40 -0.54 -0.66 -12.58
CA ALA A 40 -0.09 -1.42 -11.42
C ALA A 40 0.92 -0.57 -10.65
N PHE A 41 0.55 -0.20 -9.45
CA PHE A 41 1.49 0.34 -8.48
C PHE A 41 2.01 -0.78 -7.61
N PHE A 42 3.25 -0.65 -7.17
CA PHE A 42 3.86 -1.66 -6.31
C PHE A 42 4.95 -1.06 -5.45
N LEU A 43 5.15 -1.65 -4.28
CA LEU A 43 6.30 -1.34 -3.44
C LEU A 43 7.58 -1.88 -4.10
N GLN A 44 8.64 -1.07 -4.09
CA GLN A 44 9.94 -1.44 -4.63
C GLN A 44 11.11 -0.88 -3.82
N ALA A 45 12.25 -1.57 -3.89
CA ALA A 45 13.54 -1.12 -3.39
C ALA A 45 14.69 -1.67 -4.24
N ASP A 46 15.84 -1.00 -4.22
CA ASP A 46 17.02 -1.40 -4.99
C ASP A 46 17.69 -2.66 -4.44
N ARG A 47 17.97 -3.63 -5.32
CA ARG A 47 18.74 -4.83 -4.97
C ARG A 47 20.20 -4.53 -4.62
N SER A 48 20.70 -3.34 -4.96
CA SER A 48 22.03 -2.87 -4.55
C SER A 48 22.19 -2.75 -3.03
N LEU A 49 21.08 -2.75 -2.27
CA LEU A 49 21.10 -2.85 -0.81
C LEU A 49 21.68 -4.18 -0.31
N GLY A 50 21.77 -5.21 -1.16
CA GLY A 50 22.32 -6.52 -0.83
C GLY A 50 21.39 -7.39 0.02
N ASN A 51 21.01 -6.90 1.20
CA ASN A 51 20.08 -7.58 2.11
C ASN A 51 18.61 -7.29 1.75
N PRO A 52 17.81 -8.28 1.33
CA PRO A 52 16.41 -8.08 0.95
C PRO A 52 15.53 -7.55 2.07
N GLU A 53 15.85 -7.82 3.34
CA GLU A 53 15.07 -7.34 4.49
C GLU A 53 15.11 -5.80 4.61
N LEU A 54 16.15 -5.16 4.07
CA LEU A 54 16.26 -3.68 4.05
C LEU A 54 15.24 -3.01 3.13
N ARG A 55 14.57 -3.77 2.24
CA ARG A 55 13.58 -3.22 1.31
C ARG A 55 12.40 -2.56 2.02
N HIS A 56 12.03 -3.06 3.20
CA HIS A 56 10.90 -2.55 3.97
C HIS A 56 11.13 -1.11 4.44
N TRP A 57 12.40 -0.71 4.63
CA TRP A 57 12.81 0.62 5.12
C TRP A 57 13.35 1.54 4.02
N ASN A 58 13.60 1.02 2.83
CA ASN A 58 14.08 1.75 1.65
C ASN A 58 13.02 1.74 0.53
N VAL A 59 11.76 1.72 0.94
CA VAL A 59 10.61 1.55 0.05
C VAL A 59 10.33 2.81 -0.77
N THR A 60 10.01 2.59 -2.03
CA THR A 60 9.39 3.58 -2.93
C THR A 60 8.28 2.90 -3.71
N TRP A 61 7.48 3.67 -4.45
CA TRP A 61 6.45 3.11 -5.30
C TRP A 61 6.88 3.10 -6.75
N GLY A 62 6.88 1.93 -7.38
CA GLY A 62 6.97 1.78 -8.81
C GLY A 62 5.59 1.83 -9.47
N LEU A 63 5.57 2.21 -10.75
CA LEU A 63 4.40 2.13 -11.62
C LEU A 63 4.73 1.29 -12.84
N ALA A 64 3.81 0.42 -13.25
CA ALA A 64 3.81 -0.20 -14.56
C ALA A 64 2.42 -0.08 -15.20
N THR A 65 2.36 0.04 -16.52
CA THR A 65 1.10 0.13 -17.27
C THR A 65 0.90 -1.07 -18.18
N SER A 66 -0.34 -1.50 -18.37
CA SER A 66 -0.68 -2.63 -19.23
C SER A 66 -2.03 -2.44 -19.94
N PRO A 67 -2.16 -2.80 -21.22
CA PRO A 67 -3.46 -2.84 -21.88
C PRO A 67 -4.28 -4.09 -21.51
N ASP A 68 -3.65 -5.15 -21.00
CA ASP A 68 -4.23 -6.50 -20.93
C ASP A 68 -3.96 -7.27 -19.63
N LEU A 69 -3.36 -6.62 -18.62
CA LEU A 69 -2.90 -7.19 -17.35
C LEU A 69 -1.81 -8.27 -17.47
N ARG A 70 -1.26 -8.48 -18.67
CA ARG A 70 -0.25 -9.52 -18.95
C ARG A 70 1.07 -8.91 -19.40
N LYS A 71 1.02 -7.94 -20.31
CA LYS A 71 2.18 -7.22 -20.82
C LYS A 71 2.32 -5.89 -20.09
N TRP A 72 3.35 -5.78 -19.28
CA TRP A 72 3.57 -4.61 -18.42
C TRP A 72 4.75 -3.77 -18.92
N THR A 73 4.55 -2.45 -18.96
CA THR A 73 5.60 -1.46 -19.25
C THR A 73 5.93 -0.71 -17.98
N TYR A 74 7.15 -0.87 -17.45
CA TYR A 74 7.60 -0.14 -16.27
C TYR A 74 7.73 1.37 -16.59
N ARG A 75 7.21 2.21 -15.69
CA ARG A 75 7.13 3.68 -15.84
C ARG A 75 8.00 4.43 -14.83
N GLY A 76 8.78 3.72 -14.01
CA GLY A 76 9.66 4.33 -13.03
C GLY A 76 9.04 4.44 -11.64
N THR A 77 9.73 5.18 -10.77
CA THR A 77 9.30 5.45 -9.39
C THR A 77 8.45 6.71 -9.33
N VAL A 78 7.21 6.59 -8.86
CA VAL A 78 6.19 7.68 -8.86
C VAL A 78 5.91 8.28 -7.48
N PHE A 79 6.24 7.58 -6.41
CA PHE A 79 6.07 8.06 -5.04
C PHE A 79 7.24 7.61 -4.16
N ARG A 80 7.67 8.46 -3.24
CA ARG A 80 8.80 8.26 -2.32
C ARG A 80 8.44 8.79 -0.94
N PRO A 81 9.07 8.32 0.16
CA PRO A 81 8.93 8.94 1.47
C PRO A 81 9.16 10.45 1.42
N SER A 82 8.55 11.18 2.33
CA SER A 82 8.76 12.64 2.42
C SER A 82 10.24 12.96 2.64
N LYS A 83 10.71 14.04 2.02
CA LYS A 83 12.07 14.55 2.21
C LYS A 83 12.21 15.42 3.47
N THR A 84 11.09 15.91 3.99
CA THR A 84 11.02 16.76 5.18
C THR A 84 10.30 16.01 6.29
N PRO A 85 10.55 16.35 7.57
CA PRO A 85 9.86 15.72 8.70
C PRO A 85 8.34 15.68 8.52
N SER A 86 7.77 14.48 8.57
CA SER A 86 6.33 14.21 8.43
C SER A 86 6.01 12.79 8.91
N PHE A 87 4.72 12.44 8.96
CA PHE A 87 4.27 11.10 9.36
C PHE A 87 4.70 9.97 8.39
N ASP A 88 5.22 10.33 7.20
CA ASP A 88 5.61 9.43 6.10
C ASP A 88 7.05 9.68 5.60
N ASP A 89 7.90 10.26 6.45
CA ASP A 89 9.29 10.59 6.13
C ASP A 89 10.29 9.42 6.25
N LEU A 90 9.86 8.28 6.80
CA LEU A 90 10.62 7.03 6.82
C LEU A 90 10.16 6.08 5.73
N THR A 91 8.89 5.68 5.72
CA THR A 91 8.34 4.73 4.74
C THR A 91 7.01 5.20 4.16
N ILE A 92 6.74 4.73 2.94
CA ILE A 92 5.44 4.75 2.27
C ILE A 92 5.08 3.33 1.80
N TRP A 93 4.30 2.60 2.58
CA TRP A 93 3.86 1.24 2.26
C TRP A 93 2.55 1.23 1.49
N THR A 94 1.90 0.07 1.44
CA THR A 94 0.77 -0.27 0.58
C THR A 94 -0.33 0.78 0.62
N GLY A 95 -0.95 0.97 -0.54
CA GLY A 95 -2.03 1.93 -0.69
C GLY A 95 -3.15 1.46 -1.60
N CYS A 96 -4.09 2.36 -1.82
CA CYS A 96 -5.28 2.18 -2.65
C CYS A 96 -5.53 3.46 -3.43
N VAL A 97 -5.71 3.33 -4.74
CA VAL A 97 -5.97 4.43 -5.66
C VAL A 97 -7.42 4.35 -6.14
N VAL A 98 -8.16 5.42 -5.92
CA VAL A 98 -9.57 5.54 -6.33
C VAL A 98 -9.79 6.78 -7.17
N ARG A 99 -10.73 6.70 -8.11
CA ARG A 99 -11.19 7.86 -8.88
C ARG A 99 -12.23 8.61 -8.03
N ASN A 100 -12.02 9.90 -7.80
CA ASN A 100 -12.96 10.72 -7.04
C ASN A 100 -14.02 11.38 -7.94
N ASP A 101 -15.04 11.96 -7.31
CA ASP A 101 -16.18 12.61 -7.98
C ASP A 101 -15.79 13.86 -8.81
N ARG A 102 -14.55 14.35 -8.69
CA ARG A 102 -14.05 15.56 -9.36
C ARG A 102 -13.09 15.25 -10.50
N ASN A 103 -13.17 14.05 -11.09
CA ASN A 103 -12.28 13.61 -12.18
C ASN A 103 -10.79 13.70 -11.82
N SER A 104 -10.44 13.49 -10.54
CA SER A 104 -9.06 13.35 -10.08
C SER A 104 -8.86 12.03 -9.34
N TRP A 105 -7.61 11.61 -9.22
CA TRP A 105 -7.22 10.39 -8.52
C TRP A 105 -6.88 10.70 -7.08
N THR A 106 -7.44 9.94 -6.17
CA THR A 106 -7.11 10.00 -4.74
C THR A 106 -6.35 8.73 -4.37
N LEU A 107 -5.23 8.93 -3.70
CA LEU A 107 -4.40 7.88 -3.16
C LEU A 107 -4.52 7.89 -1.63
N PHE A 108 -4.81 6.73 -1.06
CA PHE A 108 -4.60 6.44 0.36
C PHE A 108 -3.41 5.50 0.51
N TYR A 109 -2.50 5.76 1.44
CA TYR A 109 -1.28 4.98 1.62
C TYR A 109 -0.86 4.91 3.07
N THR A 110 -0.12 3.88 3.44
CA THR A 110 0.45 3.76 4.77
C THR A 110 1.76 4.54 4.87
N GLY A 111 1.89 5.42 5.86
CA GLY A 111 3.12 6.14 6.18
C GLY A 111 3.67 5.77 7.56
N THR A 112 5.00 5.84 7.72
CA THR A 112 5.65 5.84 9.04
C THR A 112 6.73 6.92 9.12
N SER A 113 7.03 7.36 10.35
CA SER A 113 7.99 8.43 10.61
C SER A 113 9.32 7.94 11.18
N ARG A 114 10.41 8.66 10.86
CA ARG A 114 11.75 8.47 11.42
C ARG A 114 11.79 8.80 12.90
N ALA A 115 11.11 9.88 13.30
CA ALA A 115 11.05 10.32 14.69
C ALA A 115 10.38 9.27 15.61
N GLU A 116 9.63 8.35 15.01
CA GLU A 116 8.88 7.29 15.68
C GLU A 116 9.48 5.90 15.42
N GLU A 117 10.69 5.85 14.87
CA GLU A 117 11.41 4.62 14.51
C GLU A 117 10.58 3.66 13.63
N GLY A 118 9.64 4.19 12.83
CA GLY A 118 8.76 3.39 11.99
C GLY A 118 7.71 2.56 12.72
N LYS A 119 7.51 2.77 14.03
CA LYS A 119 6.61 1.95 14.87
C LYS A 119 5.15 2.36 14.75
N ILE A 120 4.87 3.63 14.46
CA ILE A 120 3.50 4.15 14.34
C ILE A 120 3.10 4.15 12.88
N GLN A 121 2.09 3.36 12.53
CA GLN A 121 1.53 3.33 11.19
C GLN A 121 0.32 4.28 11.14
N ARG A 122 0.23 5.08 10.09
CA ARG A 122 -0.90 5.96 9.80
C ARG A 122 -1.27 5.87 8.34
N ILE A 123 -2.49 6.27 7.99
CA ILE A 123 -2.93 6.35 6.59
C ILE A 123 -2.93 7.82 6.15
N GLY A 124 -2.14 8.10 5.12
CA GLY A 124 -2.06 9.39 4.44
C GLY A 124 -2.95 9.46 3.20
N ARG A 125 -3.15 10.69 2.71
CA ARG A 125 -3.83 10.98 1.43
C ARG A 125 -2.94 11.77 0.49
N ALA A 126 -3.08 11.50 -0.80
CA ALA A 126 -2.51 12.30 -1.88
C ALA A 126 -3.47 12.37 -3.07
N SER A 127 -3.30 13.38 -3.92
CA SER A 127 -4.09 13.56 -5.14
C SER A 127 -3.22 13.58 -6.38
N SER A 128 -3.72 13.05 -7.50
CA SER A 128 -3.07 13.10 -8.82
C SER A 128 -4.09 13.37 -9.92
N THR A 129 -3.66 14.01 -11.00
CA THR A 129 -4.45 14.16 -12.23
C THR A 129 -4.08 13.14 -13.30
N ASP A 130 -2.92 12.48 -13.17
CA ASP A 130 -2.30 11.67 -14.24
C ASP A 130 -1.76 10.31 -13.77
N LEU A 131 -1.99 9.93 -12.50
CA LEU A 131 -1.51 8.70 -11.85
C LEU A 131 0.02 8.60 -11.68
N VAL A 132 0.78 9.59 -12.15
CA VAL A 132 2.25 9.62 -12.12
C VAL A 132 2.76 10.62 -11.10
N HIS A 133 2.17 11.82 -11.07
CA HIS A 133 2.57 12.90 -10.18
C HIS A 133 1.58 13.03 -9.03
N TRP A 134 2.07 12.87 -7.80
CA TRP A 134 1.25 12.84 -6.59
C TRP A 134 1.53 14.04 -5.70
N ARG A 135 0.48 14.77 -5.33
CA ARG A 135 0.51 15.85 -4.36
C ARG A 135 -0.02 15.35 -3.02
N ARG A 136 0.82 15.33 -1.98
CA ARG A 136 0.42 14.98 -0.60
C ARG A 136 -0.65 15.94 -0.09
N GLN A 137 -1.61 15.40 0.65
CA GLN A 137 -2.70 16.15 1.29
C GLN A 137 -2.72 15.99 2.82
N GLY A 138 -1.76 15.26 3.39
CA GLY A 138 -1.65 15.04 4.83
C GLY A 138 -2.25 13.71 5.28
N LEU A 139 -2.60 13.62 6.57
CA LEU A 139 -3.23 12.45 7.18
C LEU A 139 -4.68 12.31 6.72
N ALA A 140 -5.09 11.06 6.46
CA ALA A 140 -6.49 10.69 6.25
C ALA A 140 -7.06 9.93 7.44
N LEU A 141 -6.26 9.06 8.06
CA LEU A 141 -6.66 8.33 9.24
C LEU A 141 -5.47 8.10 10.16
N GLU A 142 -5.69 8.41 11.43
CA GLU A 142 -4.80 8.04 12.53
C GLU A 142 -5.65 7.63 13.73
N ARG A 143 -5.04 6.95 14.70
CA ARG A 143 -5.77 6.39 15.85
C ARG A 143 -6.03 7.46 16.93
N THR A 144 -6.83 8.45 16.57
CA THR A 144 -7.30 9.55 17.43
C THR A 144 -8.80 9.73 17.27
N GLY A 145 -9.45 10.39 18.23
CA GLY A 145 -10.88 10.67 18.20
C GLY A 145 -11.72 9.63 18.93
N GLU A 146 -13.04 9.79 18.86
CA GLU A 146 -14.03 9.09 19.70
C GLU A 146 -14.01 7.57 19.50
N ASN A 147 -13.74 7.10 18.28
CA ASN A 147 -13.75 5.67 17.94
C ASN A 147 -12.36 5.00 18.07
N ALA A 148 -11.34 5.72 18.56
CA ALA A 148 -9.99 5.21 18.64
C ALA A 148 -9.86 4.01 19.60
N GLU A 149 -10.70 3.92 20.63
CA GLU A 149 -10.68 2.87 21.64
C GLU A 149 -11.10 1.49 21.12
N TYR A 150 -11.83 1.44 20.01
CA TYR A 150 -12.23 0.17 19.36
C TYR A 150 -11.06 -0.53 18.67
N TYR A 151 -9.89 0.12 18.59
CA TYR A 151 -8.69 -0.43 17.98
C TYR A 151 -7.51 -0.36 18.96
N GLU A 152 -6.65 -1.37 18.91
CA GLU A 152 -5.55 -1.49 19.86
C GLU A 152 -4.57 -0.31 19.80
N GLY A 153 -4.24 0.13 21.01
CA GLY A 153 -3.23 1.13 21.34
C GLY A 153 -1.81 0.81 20.87
N CYS A 154 -0.92 1.79 20.99
CA CYS A 154 0.51 1.56 20.97
C CYS A 154 0.90 1.01 22.33
N VAL A 155 0.77 -0.31 22.52
CA VAL A 155 1.02 -0.94 23.80
C VAL A 155 2.46 -1.47 23.82
N PRO A 156 3.37 -0.88 24.62
CA PRO A 156 4.76 -1.31 24.66
C PRO A 156 4.89 -2.80 24.97
N ARG A 157 5.80 -3.48 24.25
CA ARG A 157 6.14 -4.91 24.42
C ARG A 157 5.03 -5.90 24.09
N ARG A 158 3.80 -5.45 23.80
CA ARG A 158 2.68 -6.32 23.42
C ARG A 158 2.70 -6.69 21.94
N TRP A 159 3.00 -5.71 21.08
CA TRP A 159 3.17 -5.91 19.65
C TRP A 159 4.32 -5.04 19.12
N LYS A 160 4.82 -5.38 17.93
CA LYS A 160 6.00 -4.72 17.33
C LYS A 160 5.73 -3.32 16.77
N ASP A 161 4.47 -3.01 16.46
CA ASP A 161 4.04 -1.76 15.83
C ASP A 161 2.63 -1.36 16.30
N CYS A 162 2.25 -0.13 16.01
CA CYS A 162 0.88 0.34 16.14
C CYS A 162 0.18 0.18 14.79
N SER A 163 -0.47 -0.98 14.62
CA SER A 163 -1.06 -1.38 13.35
C SER A 163 -2.25 -0.49 12.96
N LEU A 164 -2.07 0.29 11.88
CA LEU A 164 -3.11 1.04 11.17
C LEU A 164 -2.58 1.29 9.76
N ARG A 165 -2.85 0.34 8.84
CA ARG A 165 -2.19 0.31 7.52
C ARG A 165 -3.03 -0.39 6.46
N ASP A 166 -2.50 -0.44 5.25
CA ASP A 166 -3.02 -1.20 4.11
C ASP A 166 -4.47 -0.81 3.77
N PRO A 167 -4.72 0.49 3.45
CA PRO A 167 -6.07 0.95 3.17
C PRO A 167 -6.64 0.26 1.94
N TRP A 168 -7.93 -0.09 2.01
CA TRP A 168 -8.76 -0.49 0.88
C TRP A 168 -10.01 0.38 0.86
N VAL A 169 -10.11 1.25 -0.15
CA VAL A 169 -11.16 2.26 -0.23
C VAL A 169 -12.12 1.93 -1.36
N ILE A 170 -13.41 1.96 -1.06
CA ILE A 170 -14.50 1.74 -2.02
C ILE A 170 -15.59 2.78 -1.81
N ARG A 171 -16.44 2.99 -2.82
CA ARG A 171 -17.73 3.64 -2.58
C ARG A 171 -18.56 2.76 -1.66
N ASP A 172 -19.29 3.39 -0.76
CA ASP A 172 -20.27 2.69 0.06
C ASP A 172 -21.33 2.05 -0.85
N PRO A 173 -21.48 0.70 -0.86
CA PRO A 173 -22.45 0.03 -1.71
C PRO A 173 -23.89 0.17 -1.21
N GLU A 174 -24.10 0.54 0.07
CA GLU A 174 -25.42 0.65 0.71
C GLU A 174 -25.85 2.09 0.97
N GLY A 175 -24.95 3.06 0.77
CA GLY A 175 -25.17 4.45 1.13
C GLY A 175 -24.53 5.45 0.16
N SER A 176 -24.46 6.70 0.64
CA SER A 176 -23.65 7.73 -0.01
C SER A 176 -22.30 7.85 0.70
N GLY A 177 -21.26 8.14 -0.07
CA GLY A 177 -19.90 8.29 0.44
C GLY A 177 -19.00 7.09 0.18
N TRP A 178 -18.09 6.85 1.12
CA TRP A 178 -16.92 6.00 0.96
C TRP A 178 -16.65 5.20 2.22
N LEU A 179 -16.22 3.95 2.03
CA LEU A 179 -15.72 3.08 3.07
C LEU A 179 -14.22 2.85 2.88
N MET A 180 -13.47 2.89 3.97
CA MET A 180 -12.09 2.45 4.04
C MET A 180 -11.99 1.27 4.99
N TYR A 181 -11.57 0.13 4.47
CA TYR A 181 -11.09 -0.98 5.28
C TYR A 181 -9.59 -0.85 5.48
N PHE A 182 -9.08 -1.28 6.63
CA PHE A 182 -7.65 -1.22 6.92
C PHE A 182 -7.24 -2.32 7.89
N THR A 183 -5.96 -2.67 7.90
CA THR A 183 -5.40 -3.55 8.91
C THR A 183 -5.35 -2.83 10.24
N ALA A 184 -6.03 -3.41 11.23
CA ALA A 184 -6.07 -2.92 12.59
C ALA A 184 -5.82 -4.08 13.55
N ARG A 185 -5.86 -3.76 14.86
CA ARG A 185 -5.85 -4.76 15.91
C ARG A 185 -7.03 -4.54 16.86
N SER A 186 -7.69 -5.61 17.29
CA SER A 186 -8.73 -5.60 18.32
C SER A 186 -8.11 -5.34 19.70
N PRO A 187 -8.75 -4.55 20.57
CA PRO A 187 -8.16 -4.19 21.85
C PRO A 187 -8.06 -5.40 22.79
N MET A 188 -6.83 -5.73 23.18
CA MET A 188 -6.50 -6.43 24.43
C MET A 188 -7.09 -7.84 24.67
N PRO A 189 -7.21 -8.76 23.69
CA PRO A 189 -7.41 -10.18 24.01
C PRO A 189 -6.19 -10.76 24.78
N SER A 190 -6.39 -11.82 25.56
CA SER A 190 -5.33 -12.45 26.35
C SER A 190 -4.18 -12.96 25.48
N ASP A 191 -4.49 -13.57 24.33
CA ASP A 191 -3.52 -13.90 23.28
C ASP A 191 -3.32 -12.72 22.33
N THR A 192 -2.09 -12.19 22.28
CA THR A 192 -1.71 -11.07 21.40
C THR A 192 -1.81 -11.41 19.91
N ASN A 193 -1.69 -12.70 19.55
CA ASN A 193 -1.83 -13.16 18.17
C ASN A 193 -3.29 -13.21 17.72
N ALA A 194 -4.24 -13.26 18.67
CA ALA A 194 -5.67 -13.20 18.41
C ALA A 194 -6.20 -11.77 18.22
N SER A 195 -5.33 -10.75 18.28
CA SER A 195 -5.75 -9.35 18.16
C SER A 195 -5.89 -8.87 16.71
N GLY A 196 -5.71 -9.69 15.67
CA GLY A 196 -5.87 -9.23 14.28
C GLY A 196 -7.30 -8.76 14.00
N ALA A 197 -7.47 -7.60 13.37
CA ALA A 197 -8.79 -7.06 13.01
C ALA A 197 -8.76 -6.35 11.65
N ILE A 198 -9.93 -6.31 11.00
CA ILE A 198 -10.17 -5.41 9.87
C ILE A 198 -10.91 -4.20 10.43
N GLY A 199 -10.25 -3.05 10.41
CA GLY A 199 -10.88 -1.78 10.76
C GLY A 199 -11.74 -1.27 9.61
N VAL A 200 -12.73 -0.46 9.97
CA VAL A 200 -13.60 0.25 9.03
C VAL A 200 -13.67 1.73 9.42
N ALA A 201 -13.60 2.59 8.41
CA ALA A 201 -13.88 4.01 8.50
C ALA A 201 -14.86 4.40 7.40
N HIS A 202 -15.71 5.38 7.67
CA HIS A 202 -16.69 5.91 6.72
C HIS A 202 -16.47 7.41 6.54
N SER A 203 -16.72 7.90 5.34
CA SER A 203 -16.71 9.33 5.03
C SER A 203 -17.75 9.65 3.98
N THR A 204 -18.40 10.81 4.10
CA THR A 204 -19.33 11.32 3.09
C THR A 204 -18.61 11.90 1.87
N ILE A 205 -17.31 12.22 1.99
CA ILE A 205 -16.47 12.79 0.93
C ILE A 205 -15.08 12.15 0.89
N LEU A 206 -14.39 12.25 -0.25
CA LEU A 206 -13.01 11.78 -0.42
C LEU A 206 -11.94 12.77 0.04
#